data_AF-A0A2H1E7N0-F1
#
_entry.id   AF-A0A2H1E7N0-F1
#
_cell.length_a   1.000
_cell.length_b   1.000
_cell.length_c   1.000
_cell.angle_alpha   90.00
_cell.angle_beta   90.00
_cell.angle_gamma   90.00
#
_symmetry.space_group_name_H-M   'P 1'
#
loop_
_entity.id
_entity.type
_entity.pdbx_description
1 polymer ?
#
loop_
_entity_poly.entity_id
_entity_poly.type
_entity_poly.pdbx_seq_one_letter_code
_entity_poly.pdbx_strand_id
1 'polypeptide(L)'
;MPPQKFYNMPYFIPLGIPDFKGKKDRDFIQVSYLIEGNDAVELTIQIRDGGKIIYQEKITDSSKLTKGEHRWKWNGFDSNGIYDSAVFTTAKDLNIYTIAIDNEENYSRKRVEFTAKYSEVKWVDVKINKNTKRIDVTLRVNLKDGGEIGTEKDCTQVGSGQYSSIKTVCPWKKIPEKDIKRYGKPPIKSRTKSFKDLKQLALEGLSYHWGRNKNHFIAKNVDINGELYEVFVNAINTTENAIAPLSTKFVTNGSPGRSRNWELSRILYFNIGYLDFSSWYNLSSDWRYRSLTFATDLFRETSAHEIGHEVLLAYGGHIYSKKHKETSTILQSENAGLKYPSGEIDLMKYFDEVYAPDFRKVIASEKDVLSLIWLTKLELK
;
A
#
# COMPACT_ATOMS: atom_id res chain seq x y z
N MET A 1 7.22 -31.42 -35.15
CA MET A 1 7.17 -30.69 -33.85
C MET A 1 7.80 -31.55 -32.79
N PRO A 2 8.89 -31.16 -32.08
CA PRO A 2 9.07 -29.91 -31.29
C PRO A 2 10.47 -29.22 -31.48
N PRO A 3 10.85 -28.06 -30.86
CA PRO A 3 10.28 -27.34 -29.70
C PRO A 3 9.81 -25.89 -29.95
N GLN A 4 8.82 -25.46 -29.16
CA GLN A 4 8.56 -24.05 -28.89
C GLN A 4 9.62 -23.56 -27.89
N LYS A 5 10.47 -22.62 -28.32
CA LYS A 5 11.35 -21.93 -27.38
C LYS A 5 10.60 -20.73 -26.80
N PHE A 6 10.28 -20.80 -25.52
CA PHE A 6 9.97 -19.62 -24.74
C PHE A 6 11.27 -18.83 -24.58
N TYR A 7 11.35 -17.66 -25.21
CA TYR A 7 12.42 -16.74 -24.87
C TYR A 7 12.09 -16.12 -23.51
N ASN A 8 12.75 -16.66 -22.48
CA ASN A 8 12.68 -16.22 -21.09
C ASN A 8 12.85 -14.71 -20.99
N MET A 9 11.75 -14.01 -20.70
CA MET A 9 11.83 -12.80 -19.89
C MET A 9 10.96 -13.03 -18.69
N PRO A 10 11.57 -13.21 -17.51
CA PRO A 10 10.83 -13.56 -16.33
C PRO A 10 9.87 -12.44 -15.92
N TYR A 11 10.14 -11.17 -16.24
CA TYR A 11 9.40 -10.08 -15.60
C TYR A 11 8.36 -9.39 -16.47
N PHE A 12 7.20 -9.12 -15.87
CA PHE A 12 6.11 -8.33 -16.45
C PHE A 12 5.59 -7.32 -15.41
N ILE A 13 5.40 -6.07 -15.84
CA ILE A 13 4.81 -4.99 -15.04
C ILE A 13 3.68 -4.34 -15.85
N PRO A 14 2.43 -4.31 -15.36
CA PRO A 14 1.34 -3.67 -16.08
C PRO A 14 1.66 -2.18 -16.34
N LEU A 15 1.33 -1.69 -17.54
CA LEU A 15 1.56 -0.30 -17.98
C LEU A 15 3.04 0.15 -18.03
N GLY A 16 4.01 -0.74 -17.77
CA GLY A 16 5.44 -0.43 -17.89
C GLY A 16 5.93 0.61 -16.89
N ILE A 17 5.36 0.60 -15.68
CA ILE A 17 5.78 1.49 -14.59
C ILE A 17 7.28 1.25 -14.32
N PRO A 18 8.11 2.31 -14.29
CA PRO A 18 9.54 2.16 -14.07
C PRO A 18 9.85 1.79 -12.61
N ASP A 19 11.03 1.21 -12.40
CA ASP A 19 11.59 1.03 -11.07
C ASP A 19 12.00 2.37 -10.43
N PHE A 20 12.46 2.31 -9.17
CA PHE A 20 12.88 3.49 -8.42
C PHE A 20 13.95 4.35 -9.13
N LYS A 21 14.82 3.72 -9.93
CA LYS A 21 15.90 4.36 -10.70
C LYS A 21 15.45 4.84 -12.08
N GLY A 22 14.19 4.65 -12.44
CA GLY A 22 13.64 5.02 -13.74
C GLY A 22 13.80 3.96 -14.82
N LYS A 23 14.33 2.77 -14.50
CA LYS A 23 14.47 1.68 -15.47
C LYS A 23 13.10 1.04 -15.71
N LYS A 24 12.68 1.00 -16.97
CA LYS A 24 11.45 0.31 -17.37
C LYS A 24 11.71 -1.19 -17.56
N ASP A 25 10.83 -2.00 -17.01
CA ASP A 25 10.64 -3.39 -17.42
C ASP A 25 9.55 -3.48 -18.50
N ARG A 26 9.31 -4.67 -19.06
CA ARG A 26 8.30 -4.85 -20.12
C ARG A 26 6.89 -4.77 -19.58
N ASP A 27 6.05 -4.15 -20.39
CA ASP A 27 4.60 -4.03 -20.23
C ASP A 27 3.82 -5.08 -21.05
N PHE A 28 4.52 -6.11 -21.54
CA PHE A 28 3.93 -7.22 -22.27
C PHE A 28 4.64 -8.55 -22.01
N ILE A 29 3.83 -9.60 -22.04
CA ILE A 29 4.21 -11.02 -22.12
C ILE A 29 4.41 -11.35 -23.60
N GLN A 30 5.51 -12.01 -23.94
CA GLN A 30 5.84 -12.36 -25.33
C GLN A 30 6.01 -13.87 -25.46
N VAL A 31 5.41 -14.45 -26.49
CA VAL A 31 5.52 -15.87 -26.80
C VAL A 31 5.87 -16.06 -28.26
N SER A 32 6.79 -16.97 -28.55
CA SER A 32 7.06 -17.42 -29.91
C SER A 32 6.19 -18.63 -30.24
N TYR A 33 5.63 -18.68 -31.45
CA TYR A 33 4.96 -19.85 -31.99
C TYR A 33 5.52 -20.21 -33.36
N LEU A 34 5.55 -21.51 -33.68
CA LEU A 34 6.10 -22.04 -34.92
C LEU A 34 4.99 -22.71 -35.73
N ILE A 35 4.86 -22.30 -36.99
CA ILE A 35 4.00 -22.95 -37.98
C ILE A 35 4.90 -23.85 -38.84
N GLU A 36 4.81 -25.16 -38.67
CA GLU A 36 5.67 -26.13 -39.38
C GLU A 36 5.08 -26.64 -40.70
N GLY A 37 3.74 -26.59 -40.83
CA GLY A 37 2.98 -27.12 -41.95
C GLY A 37 2.75 -26.08 -43.06
N ASN A 38 1.59 -26.19 -43.71
CA ASN A 38 1.09 -25.15 -44.61
C ASN A 38 0.78 -23.86 -43.83
N ASP A 39 0.68 -22.76 -44.55
CA ASP A 39 0.24 -21.50 -44.00
C ASP A 39 -1.15 -21.66 -43.35
N ALA A 40 -1.32 -21.06 -42.17
CA ALA A 40 -2.61 -21.00 -41.51
C ALA A 40 -3.45 -19.87 -42.10
N VAL A 41 -4.78 -20.04 -42.11
CA VAL A 41 -5.74 -18.99 -42.45
C VAL A 41 -6.25 -18.27 -41.21
N GLU A 42 -6.25 -18.97 -40.08
CA GLU A 42 -6.69 -18.45 -38.80
C GLU A 42 -5.88 -19.06 -37.65
N LEU A 43 -5.48 -18.23 -36.70
CA LEU A 43 -4.93 -18.66 -35.41
C LEU A 43 -5.70 -17.98 -34.28
N THR A 44 -6.36 -18.77 -33.44
CA THR A 44 -6.91 -18.30 -32.17
C THR A 44 -5.91 -18.59 -31.06
N ILE A 45 -5.50 -17.56 -30.31
CA ILE A 45 -4.66 -17.66 -29.12
C ILE A 45 -5.50 -17.30 -27.89
N GLN A 46 -5.42 -18.13 -26.86
CA GLN A 46 -6.13 -17.92 -25.60
C GLN A 46 -5.18 -18.01 -24.41
N ILE A 47 -5.39 -17.14 -23.43
CA ILE A 47 -4.85 -17.30 -22.08
C ILE A 47 -5.95 -17.87 -21.21
N ARG A 48 -5.65 -18.92 -20.44
CA ARG A 48 -6.62 -19.64 -19.62
C ARG A 48 -6.10 -19.90 -18.21
N ASP A 49 -7.04 -20.10 -17.29
CA ASP A 49 -6.85 -20.82 -16.04
C ASP A 49 -7.69 -22.10 -16.10
N GLY A 50 -7.02 -23.23 -16.34
CA GLY A 50 -7.66 -24.48 -16.72
C GLY A 50 -8.50 -24.32 -17.98
N GLY A 51 -9.82 -24.49 -17.86
CA GLY A 51 -10.78 -24.28 -18.93
C GLY A 51 -11.33 -22.86 -19.06
N LYS A 52 -11.10 -21.99 -18.07
CA LYS A 52 -11.64 -20.63 -18.07
C LYS A 52 -10.78 -19.73 -18.95
N ILE A 53 -11.38 -19.13 -19.97
CA ILE A 53 -10.71 -18.17 -20.84
C ILE A 53 -10.58 -16.82 -20.11
N ILE A 54 -9.34 -16.33 -19.99
CA ILE A 54 -8.98 -15.01 -19.46
C ILE A 54 -8.88 -14.00 -20.61
N TYR A 55 -8.21 -14.40 -21.69
CA TYR A 55 -8.03 -13.57 -22.89
C TYR A 55 -8.15 -14.45 -24.12
N GLN A 56 -8.69 -13.89 -25.19
CA GLN A 56 -8.73 -14.51 -26.50
C GLN A 56 -8.46 -13.48 -27.58
N GLU A 57 -7.65 -13.87 -28.56
CA GLU A 57 -7.39 -13.11 -29.78
C GLU A 57 -7.46 -14.06 -30.98
N LYS A 58 -8.10 -13.57 -32.05
CA LYS A 58 -8.13 -14.24 -33.34
C LYS A 58 -7.22 -13.47 -34.30
N ILE A 59 -6.27 -14.16 -34.90
CA ILE A 59 -5.31 -13.64 -35.86
C ILE A 59 -5.70 -14.18 -37.23
N THR A 60 -5.97 -13.27 -38.17
CA THR A 60 -6.26 -13.56 -39.59
C THR A 60 -5.31 -12.82 -40.54
N ASP A 61 -4.31 -12.13 -39.98
CA ASP A 61 -3.26 -11.44 -40.72
C ASP A 61 -2.29 -12.48 -41.29
N SER A 62 -2.33 -12.68 -42.61
CA SER A 62 -1.54 -13.70 -43.31
C SER A 62 -0.05 -13.60 -43.04
N SER A 63 0.49 -12.39 -42.82
CA SER A 63 1.92 -12.18 -42.52
C SER A 63 2.37 -12.85 -41.21
N LYS A 64 1.44 -13.11 -40.29
CA LYS A 64 1.67 -13.76 -38.98
C LYS A 64 1.30 -15.24 -38.97
N LEU A 65 0.87 -15.76 -40.13
CA LEU A 65 0.31 -17.10 -40.27
C LEU A 65 1.04 -17.93 -41.32
N THR A 66 2.10 -17.39 -41.92
CA THR A 66 2.97 -18.13 -42.84
C THR A 66 3.76 -19.20 -42.11
N LYS A 67 4.24 -20.21 -42.84
CA LYS A 67 5.20 -21.17 -42.32
C LYS A 67 6.43 -20.46 -41.74
N GLY A 68 6.78 -20.76 -40.48
CA GLY A 68 7.92 -20.15 -39.79
C GLY A 68 7.65 -19.78 -38.34
N GLU A 69 8.65 -19.15 -37.71
CA GLU A 69 8.55 -18.64 -36.35
C GLU A 69 7.92 -17.25 -36.33
N HIS A 70 6.94 -17.08 -35.45
CA HIS A 70 6.22 -15.84 -35.23
C HIS A 70 6.25 -15.47 -33.76
N ARG A 71 5.98 -14.20 -33.47
CA ARG A 71 5.94 -13.67 -32.10
C ARG A 71 4.59 -13.03 -31.82
N TRP A 72 3.99 -13.44 -30.72
CA TRP A 72 2.78 -12.84 -30.18
C TRP A 72 3.10 -12.12 -28.87
N LYS A 73 2.38 -11.01 -28.63
CA LYS A 73 2.55 -10.17 -27.44
C LYS A 73 1.20 -9.91 -26.81
N TRP A 74 1.16 -9.93 -25.48
CA TRP A 74 -0.03 -9.64 -24.69
C TRP A 74 0.33 -8.76 -23.52
N ASN A 75 -0.44 -7.70 -23.27
CA ASN A 75 -0.18 -6.72 -22.22
C ASN A 75 -0.80 -7.09 -20.85
N GLY A 76 -1.31 -8.32 -20.70
CA GLY A 76 -1.90 -8.81 -19.45
C GLY A 76 -3.38 -8.46 -19.25
N PHE A 77 -3.98 -7.63 -20.11
CA PHE A 77 -5.39 -7.24 -20.00
C PHE A 77 -6.31 -8.28 -20.64
N ASP A 78 -7.46 -8.54 -20.02
CA ASP A 78 -8.52 -9.36 -20.60
C ASP A 78 -9.20 -8.67 -21.80
N SER A 79 -10.14 -9.38 -22.43
CA SER A 79 -10.90 -8.87 -23.58
C SER A 79 -11.77 -7.65 -23.25
N ASN A 80 -12.05 -7.38 -21.97
CA ASN A 80 -12.77 -6.18 -21.51
C ASN A 80 -11.82 -5.03 -21.16
N GLY A 81 -10.51 -5.17 -21.35
CA GLY A 81 -9.54 -4.15 -20.98
C GLY A 81 -9.29 -4.06 -19.48
N ILE A 82 -9.46 -5.17 -18.76
CA ILE A 82 -9.18 -5.29 -17.33
C ILE A 82 -7.90 -6.10 -17.10
N TYR A 83 -6.95 -5.54 -16.38
CA TYR A 83 -5.84 -6.28 -15.79
C TYR A 83 -6.13 -6.51 -14.30
N ASP A 84 -5.84 -7.70 -13.79
CA ASP A 84 -6.02 -8.04 -12.38
C ASP A 84 -4.83 -8.92 -11.93
N SER A 85 -3.94 -8.35 -11.11
CA SER A 85 -2.72 -9.05 -10.69
C SER A 85 -3.02 -10.31 -9.87
N ALA A 86 -4.12 -10.32 -9.12
CA ALA A 86 -4.49 -11.45 -8.27
C ALA A 86 -4.86 -12.69 -9.10
N VAL A 87 -5.39 -12.51 -10.32
CA VAL A 87 -5.69 -13.63 -11.23
C VAL A 87 -4.42 -14.44 -11.52
N PHE A 88 -3.29 -13.78 -11.75
CA PHE A 88 -2.04 -14.45 -12.10
C PHE A 88 -1.46 -15.26 -10.94
N THR A 89 -1.61 -14.80 -9.71
CA THR A 89 -1.00 -15.45 -8.55
C THR A 89 -1.91 -16.44 -7.82
N THR A 90 -3.21 -16.43 -8.14
CA THR A 90 -4.20 -17.35 -7.56
C THR A 90 -4.67 -18.43 -8.54
N ALA A 91 -4.46 -18.23 -9.84
CA ALA A 91 -4.73 -19.23 -10.86
C ALA A 91 -3.93 -20.51 -10.58
N LYS A 92 -4.58 -21.65 -10.79
CA LYS A 92 -4.01 -22.97 -10.48
C LYS A 92 -3.42 -23.64 -11.71
N ASP A 93 -3.91 -23.25 -12.89
CA ASP A 93 -3.60 -23.93 -14.14
C ASP A 93 -3.48 -22.92 -15.30
N LEU A 94 -2.57 -21.96 -15.15
CA LEU A 94 -2.29 -20.96 -16.18
C LEU A 94 -1.72 -21.62 -17.43
N ASN A 95 -2.39 -21.42 -18.56
CA ASN A 95 -1.95 -21.97 -19.82
C ASN A 95 -2.28 -21.07 -21.02
N ILE A 96 -1.47 -21.23 -22.06
CA ILE A 96 -1.66 -20.66 -23.38
C ILE A 96 -2.20 -21.76 -24.27
N TYR A 97 -3.38 -21.54 -24.84
CA TYR A 97 -4.05 -22.49 -25.70
C TYR A 97 -4.21 -21.90 -27.10
N THR A 98 -3.71 -22.60 -28.11
CA THR A 98 -3.80 -22.17 -29.50
C THR A 98 -4.65 -23.12 -30.32
N ILE A 99 -5.40 -22.57 -31.28
CA ILE A 99 -6.18 -23.29 -32.28
C ILE A 99 -5.83 -22.68 -33.64
N ALA A 100 -5.18 -23.45 -34.51
CA ALA A 100 -4.86 -23.03 -35.87
C ALA A 100 -5.74 -23.79 -36.87
N ILE A 101 -6.12 -23.11 -37.95
CA ILE A 101 -6.88 -23.65 -39.09
C ILE A 101 -6.07 -23.35 -40.35
N ASP A 102 -5.89 -24.33 -41.23
CA ASP A 102 -5.25 -24.17 -42.53
C ASP A 102 -6.27 -24.02 -43.68
N ASN A 103 -5.78 -23.85 -44.91
CA ASN A 103 -6.62 -23.71 -46.11
C ASN A 103 -7.46 -24.97 -46.43
N GLU A 104 -7.13 -26.12 -45.85
CA GLU A 104 -7.83 -27.40 -46.04
C GLU A 104 -8.81 -27.68 -44.88
N GLU A 105 -9.07 -26.68 -44.03
CA GLU A 105 -9.89 -26.79 -42.82
C GLU A 105 -9.36 -27.79 -41.78
N ASN A 106 -8.06 -28.11 -41.80
CA ASN A 106 -7.45 -28.93 -40.77
C ASN A 106 -7.21 -28.11 -39.49
N TYR A 107 -7.49 -28.72 -38.34
CA TYR A 107 -7.33 -28.08 -37.03
C TYR A 107 -6.08 -28.58 -36.31
N SER A 108 -5.27 -27.65 -35.81
CA SER A 108 -4.18 -27.94 -34.87
C SER A 108 -4.42 -27.25 -33.53
N ARG A 109 -4.18 -27.96 -32.43
CA ARG A 109 -4.38 -27.44 -31.07
C ARG A 109 -3.13 -27.67 -30.23
N LYS A 110 -2.69 -26.63 -29.52
CA LYS A 110 -1.56 -26.75 -28.60
C LYS A 110 -1.86 -26.06 -27.28
N ARG A 111 -1.38 -26.67 -26.20
CA ARG A 111 -1.42 -26.13 -24.86
C ARG A 111 0.00 -26.00 -24.33
N VAL A 112 0.29 -24.89 -23.67
CA VAL A 112 1.52 -24.68 -22.93
C VAL A 112 1.21 -24.07 -21.58
N GLU A 113 1.70 -24.69 -20.52
CA GLU A 113 1.56 -24.19 -19.16
C GLU A 113 2.64 -23.16 -18.86
N PHE A 114 2.29 -22.18 -18.03
CA PHE A 114 3.22 -21.24 -17.45
C PHE A 114 2.78 -20.91 -16.03
N THR A 115 3.68 -20.36 -15.23
CA THR A 115 3.37 -19.91 -13.86
C THR A 115 3.68 -18.43 -13.72
N ALA A 116 2.96 -17.77 -12.81
CA ALA A 116 3.20 -16.38 -12.45
C ALA A 116 3.29 -16.25 -10.93
N LYS A 117 4.27 -15.49 -10.44
CA LYS A 117 4.49 -15.24 -9.01
C LYS A 117 4.86 -13.79 -8.80
N TYR A 118 4.49 -13.21 -7.65
CA TYR A 118 5.00 -11.90 -7.28
C TYR A 118 6.53 -11.92 -7.13
N SER A 119 7.19 -10.96 -7.80
CA SER A 119 8.64 -10.77 -7.73
C SER A 119 9.05 -9.97 -6.50
N GLU A 120 8.25 -8.98 -6.11
CA GLU A 120 8.64 -8.00 -5.08
C GLU A 120 7.94 -8.28 -3.74
N VAL A 121 6.61 -8.22 -3.72
CA VAL A 121 5.81 -8.35 -2.49
C VAL A 121 4.50 -9.08 -2.74
N LYS A 122 3.92 -9.67 -1.69
CA LYS A 122 2.63 -10.39 -1.77
C LYS A 122 1.44 -9.57 -1.22
N TRP A 123 1.73 -8.43 -0.60
CA TRP A 123 0.76 -7.65 0.17
C TRP A 123 0.09 -6.51 -0.59
N VAL A 124 0.34 -6.41 -1.90
CA VAL A 124 -0.36 -5.51 -2.83
C VAL A 124 -0.90 -6.30 -4.01
N ASP A 125 -2.14 -6.02 -4.39
CA ASP A 125 -2.67 -6.34 -5.72
C ASP A 125 -3.16 -5.07 -6.40
N VAL A 126 -3.21 -5.10 -7.73
CA VAL A 126 -3.85 -4.05 -8.52
C VAL A 126 -4.80 -4.62 -9.56
N LYS A 127 -5.92 -3.92 -9.73
CA LYS A 127 -6.86 -4.12 -10.81
C LYS A 127 -6.96 -2.84 -11.62
N ILE A 128 -6.67 -2.92 -12.92
CA ILE A 128 -6.59 -1.77 -13.81
C ILE A 128 -7.67 -1.91 -14.87
N ASN A 129 -8.53 -0.90 -14.99
CA ASN A 129 -9.44 -0.74 -16.10
C ASN A 129 -8.92 0.36 -17.03
N LYS A 130 -8.38 -0.03 -18.19
CA LYS A 130 -7.80 0.90 -19.16
C LYS A 130 -8.85 1.74 -19.90
N ASN A 131 -10.11 1.29 -19.94
CA ASN A 131 -11.19 1.98 -20.64
C ASN A 131 -11.71 3.14 -19.80
N THR A 132 -11.84 2.94 -18.48
CA THR A 132 -12.30 3.99 -17.55
C THR A 132 -11.15 4.73 -16.86
N LYS A 133 -9.89 4.43 -17.21
CA LYS A 133 -8.69 4.97 -16.58
C LYS A 133 -8.71 4.87 -15.05
N ARG A 134 -9.10 3.71 -14.54
CA ARG A 134 -9.26 3.43 -13.10
C ARG A 134 -8.31 2.33 -12.65
N ILE A 135 -7.64 2.56 -11.52
CA ILE A 135 -6.78 1.59 -10.84
C ILE A 135 -7.33 1.39 -9.43
N ASP A 136 -7.65 0.14 -9.10
CA ASP A 136 -8.03 -0.27 -7.75
C ASP A 136 -6.87 -1.07 -7.14
N VAL A 137 -6.29 -0.54 -6.07
CA VAL A 137 -5.18 -1.15 -5.33
C VAL A 137 -5.74 -1.80 -4.07
N THR A 138 -5.41 -3.06 -3.82
CA THR A 138 -5.67 -3.72 -2.53
C THR A 138 -4.39 -3.74 -1.72
N LEU A 139 -4.37 -3.07 -0.57
CA LEU A 139 -3.21 -3.01 0.33
C LEU A 139 -3.48 -3.82 1.60
N ARG A 140 -2.73 -4.89 1.83
CA ARG A 140 -2.91 -5.81 2.96
C ARG A 140 -2.01 -5.44 4.13
N VAL A 141 -2.62 -5.09 5.25
CA VAL A 141 -1.93 -4.75 6.51
C VAL A 141 -2.33 -5.70 7.63
N ASN A 142 -1.51 -5.79 8.68
CA ASN A 142 -1.76 -6.69 9.82
C ASN A 142 -1.70 -5.93 11.15
N LEU A 143 -2.72 -5.14 11.43
CA LEU A 143 -2.88 -4.39 12.67
C LEU A 143 -3.30 -5.33 13.81
N LYS A 144 -2.68 -5.16 14.98
CA LYS A 144 -2.96 -5.89 16.22
C LYS A 144 -3.35 -4.94 17.35
N ASP A 145 -4.21 -5.38 18.26
CA ASP A 145 -4.50 -4.62 19.48
C ASP A 145 -3.25 -4.59 20.36
N GLY A 146 -2.72 -3.40 20.60
CA GLY A 146 -1.59 -3.15 21.49
C GLY A 146 -1.99 -2.77 22.91
N GLY A 147 -3.29 -2.70 23.20
CA GLY A 147 -3.84 -2.29 24.47
C GLY A 147 -4.00 -0.78 24.60
N GLU A 148 -4.18 -0.35 25.84
CA GLU A 148 -4.40 1.05 26.21
C GLU A 148 -3.43 1.47 27.32
N ILE A 149 -3.04 2.74 27.32
CA ILE A 149 -2.17 3.37 28.30
C ILE A 149 -2.83 4.64 28.82
N GLY A 150 -2.72 4.86 30.12
CA GLY A 150 -3.23 6.01 30.86
C GLY A 150 -4.70 5.92 31.26
N THR A 151 -5.27 4.72 31.28
CA THR A 151 -6.67 4.47 31.66
C THR A 151 -6.78 3.88 33.07
N GLU A 152 -8.00 3.51 33.48
CA GLU A 152 -8.28 2.81 34.73
C GLU A 152 -7.48 1.52 34.88
N LYS A 153 -7.10 0.86 33.78
CA LYS A 153 -6.28 -0.35 33.80
C LYS A 153 -4.87 -0.13 34.36
N ASP A 154 -4.39 1.11 34.32
CA ASP A 154 -3.08 1.48 34.84
C ASP A 154 -3.16 2.09 36.25
N CYS A 155 -4.34 2.03 36.89
CA CYS A 155 -4.44 2.37 38.30
C CYS A 155 -3.75 1.29 39.15
N THR A 156 -2.84 1.70 40.01
CA THR A 156 -2.13 0.80 40.92
C THR A 156 -2.46 1.12 42.37
N GLN A 157 -2.50 0.09 43.21
CA GLN A 157 -2.57 0.28 44.65
C GLN A 157 -1.15 0.46 45.20
N VAL A 158 -0.93 1.53 45.94
CA VAL A 158 0.34 1.83 46.60
C VAL A 158 0.12 1.91 48.12
N GLY A 159 1.08 1.37 48.88
CA GLY A 159 1.02 1.21 50.33
C GLY A 159 1.01 -0.26 50.74
N SER A 160 2.05 -0.70 51.46
CA SER A 160 2.22 -2.10 51.90
C SER A 160 2.71 -2.24 53.35
N GLY A 161 2.77 -1.14 54.11
CA GLY A 161 3.24 -1.13 55.49
C GLY A 161 2.10 -1.27 56.51
N GLN A 162 2.42 -1.83 57.68
CA GLN A 162 1.50 -2.06 58.82
C GLN A 162 0.76 -0.79 59.31
N TYR A 163 1.22 0.41 58.91
CA TYR A 163 0.65 1.72 59.27
C TYR A 163 0.30 2.61 58.05
N SER A 164 0.33 2.07 56.83
CA SER A 164 0.06 2.82 55.60
C SER A 164 -1.30 2.46 55.01
N SER A 165 -2.17 3.45 54.80
CA SER A 165 -3.42 3.24 54.07
C SER A 165 -3.14 2.92 52.60
N ILE A 166 -3.73 1.83 52.11
CA ILE A 166 -3.69 1.49 50.69
C ILE A 166 -4.36 2.61 49.90
N LYS A 167 -3.62 3.27 49.00
CA LYS A 167 -4.12 4.33 48.13
C LYS A 167 -4.08 3.87 46.68
N THR A 168 -5.17 4.09 45.95
CA THR A 168 -5.20 3.87 44.50
C THR A 168 -4.66 5.11 43.79
N VAL A 169 -3.58 4.93 43.03
CA VAL A 169 -2.97 5.97 42.19
C VAL A 169 -3.31 5.68 40.74
N CYS A 170 -3.97 6.63 40.07
CA CYS A 170 -4.39 6.52 38.69
C CYS A 170 -3.68 7.55 37.79
N PRO A 171 -3.51 7.28 36.48
CA PRO A 171 -2.77 8.16 35.58
C PRO A 171 -3.26 9.62 35.56
N TRP A 172 -4.58 9.84 35.52
CA TRP A 172 -5.16 11.20 35.49
C TRP A 172 -4.92 12.01 36.76
N LYS A 173 -4.47 11.40 37.87
CA LYS A 173 -4.07 12.15 39.08
C LYS A 173 -2.78 12.94 38.88
N LYS A 174 -2.00 12.65 37.83
CA LYS A 174 -0.78 13.38 37.46
C LYS A 174 -1.06 14.68 36.71
N ILE A 175 -2.27 14.86 36.18
CA ILE A 175 -2.65 16.03 35.40
C ILE A 175 -2.79 17.23 36.35
N PRO A 176 -2.07 18.35 36.13
CA PRO A 176 -2.21 19.52 37.00
C PRO A 176 -3.61 20.13 36.93
N GLU A 177 -4.15 20.54 38.07
CA GLU A 177 -5.49 21.17 38.13
C GLU A 177 -5.59 22.43 37.26
N LYS A 178 -4.49 23.20 37.14
CA LYS A 178 -4.41 24.37 36.26
C LYS A 178 -4.71 24.01 34.81
N ASP A 179 -4.26 22.85 34.34
CA ASP A 179 -4.45 22.40 32.96
C ASP A 179 -5.85 21.83 32.76
N ILE A 180 -6.40 21.16 33.78
CA ILE A 180 -7.81 20.77 33.80
C ILE A 180 -8.71 22.00 33.67
N LYS A 181 -8.45 23.05 34.48
CA LYS A 181 -9.18 24.33 34.43
C LYS A 181 -8.99 25.05 33.10
N ARG A 182 -7.76 25.11 32.57
CA ARG A 182 -7.42 25.77 31.30
C ARG A 182 -8.20 25.22 30.12
N TYR A 183 -8.25 23.89 29.99
CA TYR A 183 -8.91 23.24 28.86
C TYR A 183 -10.39 22.95 29.10
N GLY A 184 -10.83 22.91 30.37
CA GLY A 184 -12.24 22.69 30.73
C GLY A 184 -12.77 21.32 30.31
N LYS A 185 -11.91 20.30 30.23
CA LYS A 185 -12.27 18.93 29.81
C LYS A 185 -12.00 17.92 30.92
N PRO A 186 -12.85 16.91 31.10
CA PRO A 186 -12.56 15.84 32.06
C PRO A 186 -11.45 14.92 31.52
N PRO A 187 -10.58 14.37 32.39
CA PRO A 187 -9.65 13.31 32.00
C PRO A 187 -10.38 12.05 31.49
N ILE A 188 -9.79 11.39 30.50
CA ILE A 188 -10.35 10.19 29.87
C ILE A 188 -9.95 8.97 30.70
N LYS A 189 -10.90 8.30 31.36
CA LYS A 189 -10.58 7.19 32.27
C LYS A 189 -10.60 5.81 31.63
N SER A 190 -11.22 5.66 30.47
CA SER A 190 -11.30 4.43 29.69
C SER A 190 -11.18 4.73 28.20
N ARG A 191 -10.77 3.74 27.39
CA ARG A 191 -10.66 3.95 25.94
C ARG A 191 -11.98 4.49 25.35
N THR A 192 -11.87 5.60 24.62
CA THR A 192 -13.00 6.19 23.87
C THR A 192 -13.13 5.61 22.46
N LYS A 193 -12.12 4.84 22.03
CA LYS A 193 -12.08 4.12 20.76
C LYS A 193 -11.62 2.70 21.01
N SER A 194 -12.37 1.74 20.50
CA SER A 194 -11.99 0.33 20.52
C SER A 194 -10.87 0.06 19.50
N PHE A 195 -10.21 -1.09 19.62
CA PHE A 195 -9.26 -1.52 18.59
C PHE A 195 -9.94 -1.63 17.21
N LYS A 196 -11.22 -2.03 17.14
CA LYS A 196 -11.97 -2.07 15.87
C LYS A 196 -12.05 -0.68 15.24
N ASP A 197 -12.31 0.35 16.05
CA ASP A 197 -12.38 1.74 15.59
C ASP A 197 -11.01 2.24 15.13
N LEU A 198 -9.96 1.99 15.92
CA LEU A 198 -8.59 2.41 15.54
C LEU A 198 -8.12 1.69 14.28
N LYS A 199 -8.41 0.41 14.14
CA LYS A 199 -8.16 -0.35 12.91
C LYS A 199 -8.87 0.30 11.72
N GLN A 200 -10.15 0.63 11.85
CA GLN A 200 -10.91 1.28 10.78
C GLN A 200 -10.29 2.63 10.38
N LEU A 201 -9.93 3.46 11.37
CA LEU A 201 -9.28 4.75 11.11
C LEU A 201 -7.96 4.58 10.36
N ALA A 202 -7.11 3.62 10.76
CA ALA A 202 -5.85 3.37 10.06
C ALA A 202 -6.09 2.96 8.60
N LEU A 203 -7.06 2.08 8.32
CA LEU A 203 -7.42 1.67 6.96
C LEU A 203 -7.98 2.82 6.12
N GLU A 204 -8.82 3.68 6.71
CA GLU A 204 -9.35 4.89 6.07
C GLU A 204 -8.27 5.95 5.82
N GLY A 205 -7.29 6.04 6.71
CA GLY A 205 -6.11 6.88 6.53
C GLY A 205 -5.27 6.41 5.34
N LEU A 206 -4.93 5.12 5.29
CA LEU A 206 -4.22 4.52 4.16
C LEU A 206 -4.95 4.74 2.83
N SER A 207 -6.24 4.44 2.80
CA SER A 207 -7.06 4.51 1.58
C SER A 207 -7.16 5.94 1.03
N TYR A 208 -7.17 6.94 1.92
CA TYR A 208 -7.15 8.35 1.54
C TYR A 208 -5.73 8.80 1.16
N HIS A 209 -4.77 8.75 2.08
CA HIS A 209 -3.47 9.37 1.86
C HIS A 209 -2.62 8.67 0.78
N TRP A 210 -2.90 7.42 0.41
CA TRP A 210 -2.26 6.73 -0.72
C TRP A 210 -3.09 6.70 -2.01
N GLY A 211 -4.34 7.20 -1.97
CA GLY A 211 -5.20 7.33 -3.13
C GLY A 211 -4.93 8.61 -3.92
N ARG A 212 -5.25 8.58 -5.22
CA ARG A 212 -5.24 9.76 -6.10
C ARG A 212 -6.42 9.70 -7.05
N ASN A 213 -7.55 10.26 -6.63
CA ASN A 213 -8.83 10.16 -7.37
C ASN A 213 -9.74 11.35 -7.08
N LYS A 214 -10.88 11.43 -7.77
CA LYS A 214 -11.86 12.52 -7.67
C LYS A 214 -12.38 12.85 -6.26
N ASN A 215 -12.31 11.91 -5.31
CA ASN A 215 -12.77 12.12 -3.94
C ASN A 215 -11.77 12.93 -3.10
N HIS A 216 -10.56 13.18 -3.62
CA HIS A 216 -9.54 13.94 -2.93
C HIS A 216 -9.70 15.45 -3.17
N PHE A 217 -9.32 16.21 -2.15
CA PHE A 217 -9.28 17.66 -2.22
C PHE A 217 -8.28 18.16 -3.29
N ILE A 218 -7.14 17.46 -3.43
CA ILE A 218 -6.06 17.68 -4.40
C ILE A 218 -5.52 16.31 -4.86
N ALA A 219 -4.59 16.22 -5.82
CA ALA A 219 -4.00 14.97 -6.30
C ALA A 219 -5.05 13.96 -6.85
N LYS A 220 -5.78 14.35 -7.91
CA LYS A 220 -6.94 13.58 -8.39
C LYS A 220 -6.59 12.44 -9.36
N ASN A 221 -5.34 12.29 -9.73
CA ASN A 221 -4.89 11.27 -10.68
C ASN A 221 -3.36 11.08 -10.61
N VAL A 222 -2.88 10.12 -11.39
CA VAL A 222 -1.47 9.93 -11.75
C VAL A 222 -1.33 9.96 -13.27
N ASP A 223 -0.23 10.49 -13.79
CA ASP A 223 0.13 10.37 -15.21
C ASP A 223 0.86 9.05 -15.46
N ILE A 224 0.32 8.23 -16.37
CA ILE A 224 0.97 7.01 -16.86
C ILE A 224 1.03 7.08 -18.38
N ASN A 225 2.22 7.35 -18.91
CA ASN A 225 2.50 7.46 -20.34
C ASN A 225 1.58 8.48 -21.07
N GLY A 226 1.28 9.61 -20.43
CA GLY A 226 0.45 10.68 -20.98
C GLY A 226 -1.05 10.50 -20.78
N GLU A 227 -1.47 9.42 -20.11
CA GLU A 227 -2.87 9.19 -19.73
C GLU A 227 -3.06 9.36 -18.23
N LEU A 228 -4.13 10.05 -17.84
CA LEU A 228 -4.46 10.30 -16.44
C LEU A 228 -5.32 9.17 -15.88
N TYR A 229 -4.82 8.49 -14.86
CA TYR A 229 -5.55 7.42 -14.15
C TYR A 229 -5.99 7.87 -12.75
N GLU A 230 -7.22 7.53 -12.37
CA GLU A 230 -7.67 7.58 -10.98
C GLU A 230 -7.20 6.33 -10.23
N VAL A 231 -6.54 6.51 -9.08
CA VAL A 231 -6.07 5.44 -8.21
C VAL A 231 -6.89 5.42 -6.92
N PHE A 232 -7.55 4.30 -6.68
CA PHE A 232 -8.32 4.01 -5.47
C PHE A 232 -7.55 2.98 -4.66
N VAL A 233 -7.11 3.36 -3.46
CA VAL A 233 -6.47 2.43 -2.52
C VAL A 233 -7.52 1.90 -1.57
N ASN A 234 -7.63 0.58 -1.46
CA ASN A 234 -8.46 -0.13 -0.52
C ASN A 234 -7.56 -0.91 0.45
N ALA A 235 -7.34 -0.34 1.63
CA ALA A 235 -6.57 -1.02 2.66
C ALA A 235 -7.45 -2.03 3.41
N ILE A 236 -6.94 -3.27 3.56
CA ILE A 236 -7.62 -4.34 4.29
C ILE A 236 -6.73 -4.92 5.37
N ASN A 237 -7.34 -5.30 6.49
CA ASN A 237 -6.61 -5.92 7.59
C ASN A 237 -6.70 -7.45 7.53
N THR A 238 -5.57 -8.13 7.30
CA THR A 238 -5.47 -9.58 7.22
C THR A 238 -4.12 -10.08 7.75
N THR A 239 -4.02 -11.38 8.04
CA THR A 239 -2.73 -12.04 8.34
C THR A 239 -2.11 -12.69 7.11
N GLU A 240 -2.92 -12.98 6.09
CA GLU A 240 -2.47 -13.63 4.87
C GLU A 240 -1.86 -12.61 3.92
N ASN A 241 -0.63 -12.88 3.44
CA ASN A 241 0.07 -12.03 2.49
C ASN A 241 -0.02 -10.53 2.88
N ALA A 242 0.21 -10.20 4.16
CA ALA A 242 0.13 -8.85 4.66
C ALA A 242 1.51 -8.27 4.98
N ILE A 243 1.61 -6.96 5.06
CA ILE A 243 2.75 -6.28 5.68
C ILE A 243 2.95 -6.86 7.10
N ALA A 244 4.22 -6.83 7.56
CA ALA A 244 4.59 -7.29 8.89
C ALA A 244 3.68 -6.69 9.99
N PRO A 245 3.36 -7.44 11.06
CA PRO A 245 2.39 -7.00 12.06
C PRO A 245 2.75 -5.66 12.71
N LEU A 246 1.76 -4.81 12.91
CA LEU A 246 1.89 -3.53 13.63
C LEU A 246 0.94 -3.49 14.83
N SER A 247 1.46 -3.14 16.01
CA SER A 247 0.64 -2.97 17.21
C SER A 247 -0.02 -1.59 17.24
N THR A 248 -1.30 -1.50 17.59
CA THR A 248 -2.03 -0.24 17.69
C THR A 248 -2.40 0.03 19.15
N LYS A 249 -1.92 1.14 19.72
CA LYS A 249 -2.11 1.49 21.14
C LYS A 249 -2.97 2.73 21.30
N PHE A 250 -3.93 2.66 22.23
CA PHE A 250 -4.65 3.84 22.71
C PHE A 250 -3.86 4.51 23.84
N VAL A 251 -3.64 5.83 23.79
CA VAL A 251 -2.87 6.54 24.83
C VAL A 251 -3.60 7.80 25.27
N THR A 252 -3.71 7.97 26.59
CA THR A 252 -4.20 9.18 27.23
C THR A 252 -3.48 9.40 28.57
N ASN A 253 -3.78 10.49 29.28
CA ASN A 253 -3.31 10.85 30.63
C ASN A 253 -1.83 10.54 30.95
N GLY A 254 -0.92 10.81 30.02
CA GLY A 254 0.49 10.50 30.17
C GLY A 254 1.32 10.96 28.98
N SER A 255 2.57 10.52 28.90
CA SER A 255 3.43 10.90 27.78
C SER A 255 2.87 10.33 26.46
N PRO A 256 2.79 11.15 25.40
CA PRO A 256 2.35 10.68 24.10
C PRO A 256 3.32 9.63 23.56
N GLY A 257 2.76 8.61 22.90
CA GLY A 257 3.56 7.63 22.16
C GLY A 257 3.96 8.16 20.79
N ARG A 258 5.20 7.89 20.40
CA ARG A 258 5.71 8.14 19.03
C ARG A 258 5.50 6.89 18.19
N SER A 259 4.65 7.00 17.17
CA SER A 259 4.46 5.95 16.17
C SER A 259 5.77 5.67 15.45
N ARG A 260 5.91 4.43 15.00
CA ARG A 260 7.11 3.97 14.30
C ARG A 260 6.83 2.68 13.56
N ASN A 261 7.44 2.54 12.40
CA ASN A 261 7.45 1.31 11.63
C ASN A 261 8.87 0.94 11.23
N TRP A 262 9.64 0.45 12.20
CA TRP A 262 11.00 -0.05 12.00
C TRP A 262 11.02 -1.57 12.21
N GLU A 263 12.00 -2.25 11.63
CA GLU A 263 12.01 -3.70 11.49
C GLU A 263 11.92 -4.46 12.83
N LEU A 264 12.45 -3.91 13.93
CA LEU A 264 12.38 -4.49 15.29
C LEU A 264 11.30 -3.86 16.19
N SER A 265 10.47 -2.94 15.69
CA SER A 265 9.46 -2.22 16.48
C SER A 265 8.45 -1.50 15.56
N ARG A 266 7.23 -2.03 15.52
CA ARG A 266 6.12 -1.51 14.70
C ARG A 266 4.92 -1.19 15.58
N ILE A 267 4.72 0.08 15.89
CA ILE A 267 3.65 0.53 16.79
C ILE A 267 3.02 1.83 16.28
N LEU A 268 1.70 1.86 16.23
CA LEU A 268 0.89 3.05 15.98
C LEU A 268 0.25 3.51 17.30
N TYR A 269 0.33 4.80 17.59
CA TYR A 269 -0.25 5.39 18.81
C TYR A 269 -1.40 6.33 18.48
N PHE A 270 -2.59 5.99 18.98
CA PHE A 270 -3.73 6.90 19.04
C PHE A 270 -3.66 7.72 20.33
N ASN A 271 -3.02 8.88 20.25
CA ASN A 271 -2.84 9.80 21.37
C ASN A 271 -4.04 10.75 21.49
N ILE A 272 -4.73 10.79 22.63
CA ILE A 272 -5.93 11.62 22.85
C ILE A 272 -6.05 12.13 24.29
N GLY A 273 -6.77 13.23 24.50
CA GLY A 273 -7.04 13.76 25.84
C GLY A 273 -5.83 14.50 26.40
N TYR A 274 -5.64 14.44 27.72
CA TYR A 274 -4.48 15.06 28.36
C TYR A 274 -3.21 14.27 28.08
N LEU A 275 -2.20 14.92 27.53
CA LEU A 275 -0.91 14.33 27.20
C LEU A 275 0.21 15.21 27.75
N ASP A 276 1.25 14.57 28.26
CA ASP A 276 2.41 15.23 28.85
C ASP A 276 3.58 15.26 27.87
N PHE A 277 3.82 16.43 27.26
CA PHE A 277 4.90 16.66 26.30
C PHE A 277 6.21 17.10 26.96
N SER A 278 6.29 17.12 28.30
CA SER A 278 7.46 17.58 29.04
C SER A 278 8.75 16.90 28.58
N SER A 279 8.72 15.58 28.40
CA SER A 279 9.90 14.81 27.97
C SER A 279 10.30 15.06 26.52
N TRP A 280 9.37 15.45 25.65
CA TRP A 280 9.65 15.70 24.23
C TRP A 280 10.38 17.03 24.03
N TYR A 281 10.05 18.03 24.86
CA TYR A 281 10.62 19.37 24.78
C TYR A 281 11.62 19.69 25.89
N ASN A 282 11.99 18.69 26.70
CA ASN A 282 12.86 18.85 27.87
C ASN A 282 12.41 19.97 28.82
N LEU A 283 11.09 20.01 29.08
CA LEU A 283 10.43 20.98 29.95
C LEU A 283 10.06 20.32 31.29
N SER A 284 9.85 21.14 32.32
CA SER A 284 9.42 20.65 33.64
C SER A 284 7.94 20.23 33.68
N SER A 285 7.10 20.85 32.85
CA SER A 285 5.67 20.53 32.74
C SER A 285 5.09 21.10 31.45
N ASP A 286 4.54 20.26 30.58
CA ASP A 286 3.85 20.65 29.35
C ASP A 286 2.65 19.73 29.08
N TRP A 287 1.61 19.87 29.90
CA TRP A 287 0.35 19.17 29.71
C TRP A 287 -0.53 19.90 28.70
N ARG A 288 -0.93 19.18 27.65
CA ARG A 288 -1.81 19.70 26.60
C ARG A 288 -3.01 18.78 26.41
N TYR A 289 -4.17 19.36 26.09
CA TYR A 289 -5.35 18.59 25.73
C TYR A 289 -5.46 18.41 24.22
N ARG A 290 -5.55 17.16 23.76
CA ARG A 290 -5.76 16.79 22.36
C ARG A 290 -7.21 16.38 22.11
N SER A 291 -7.88 17.12 21.21
CA SER A 291 -9.28 16.86 20.85
C SER A 291 -9.44 15.57 20.02
N LEU A 292 -10.65 15.01 20.01
CA LEU A 292 -10.96 13.80 19.27
C LEU A 292 -10.77 13.98 17.75
N THR A 293 -11.24 15.09 17.19
CA THR A 293 -11.10 15.40 15.76
C THR A 293 -9.64 15.42 15.34
N PHE A 294 -8.82 16.21 16.06
CA PHE A 294 -7.40 16.29 15.76
C PHE A 294 -6.66 14.96 15.96
N ALA A 295 -6.97 14.22 17.04
CA ALA A 295 -6.38 12.90 17.26
C ALA A 295 -6.75 11.90 16.16
N THR A 296 -7.96 12.00 15.62
CA THR A 296 -8.46 11.14 14.54
C THR A 296 -7.73 11.45 13.24
N ASP A 297 -7.68 12.72 12.82
CA ASP A 297 -7.02 13.12 11.58
C ASP A 297 -5.51 12.83 11.62
N LEU A 298 -4.85 13.17 12.73
CA LEU A 298 -3.44 12.87 12.92
C LEU A 298 -3.17 11.36 12.91
N PHE A 299 -4.01 10.55 13.57
CA PHE A 299 -3.80 9.10 13.57
C PHE A 299 -3.98 8.48 12.18
N ARG A 300 -4.92 8.97 11.39
CA ARG A 300 -5.12 8.53 10.00
C ARG A 300 -3.90 8.84 9.13
N GLU A 301 -3.41 10.06 9.22
CA GLU A 301 -2.20 10.52 8.53
C GLU A 301 -0.98 9.71 8.97
N THR A 302 -0.72 9.64 10.27
CA THR A 302 0.43 8.93 10.83
C THR A 302 0.38 7.43 10.50
N SER A 303 -0.79 6.80 10.53
CA SER A 303 -0.92 5.39 10.12
C SER A 303 -0.50 5.20 8.66
N ALA A 304 -0.90 6.12 7.78
CA ALA A 304 -0.54 6.07 6.37
C ALA A 304 0.95 6.34 6.13
N HIS A 305 1.53 7.27 6.88
CA HIS A 305 2.96 7.58 6.85
C HIS A 305 3.81 6.37 7.27
N GLU A 306 3.50 5.81 8.44
CA GLU A 306 4.27 4.73 9.03
C GLU A 306 4.23 3.47 8.19
N ILE A 307 3.05 3.06 7.72
CA ILE A 307 2.92 1.91 6.82
C ILE A 307 3.51 2.21 5.44
N GLY A 308 3.48 3.48 5.03
CA GLY A 308 4.14 3.97 3.84
C GLY A 308 5.64 3.65 3.77
N HIS A 309 6.31 3.60 4.91
CA HIS A 309 7.72 3.17 4.96
C HIS A 309 7.97 1.76 4.41
N GLU A 310 7.02 0.83 4.54
CA GLU A 310 7.16 -0.53 4.00
C GLU A 310 7.00 -0.55 2.47
N VAL A 311 6.17 0.34 1.93
CA VAL A 311 6.06 0.58 0.48
C VAL A 311 7.36 1.15 -0.06
N LEU A 312 7.86 2.23 0.53
CA LEU A 312 9.10 2.86 0.08
C LEU A 312 10.31 1.94 0.25
N LEU A 313 10.31 1.12 1.31
CA LEU A 313 11.37 0.13 1.56
C LEU A 313 11.41 -0.94 0.46
N ALA A 314 10.26 -1.50 0.10
CA ALA A 314 10.16 -2.50 -0.94
C ALA A 314 10.51 -1.92 -2.34
N TYR A 315 10.15 -0.67 -2.59
CA TYR A 315 10.39 -0.03 -3.90
C TYR A 315 11.81 0.53 -4.08
N GLY A 316 12.31 1.27 -3.10
CA GLY A 316 13.54 2.07 -3.19
C GLY A 316 14.60 1.75 -2.14
N GLY A 317 14.35 0.77 -1.26
CA GLY A 317 15.26 0.36 -0.20
C GLY A 317 15.28 1.29 1.02
N HIS A 318 16.12 0.94 2.00
CA HIS A 318 16.16 1.63 3.30
C HIS A 318 16.48 3.12 3.20
N ILE A 319 17.35 3.54 2.28
CA ILE A 319 17.74 4.96 2.17
C ILE A 319 16.53 5.80 1.75
N TYR A 320 15.76 5.33 0.76
CA TYR A 320 14.58 6.05 0.29
C TYR A 320 13.49 6.11 1.37
N SER A 321 13.26 4.98 2.06
CA SER A 321 12.28 4.91 3.15
C SER A 321 12.66 5.75 4.37
N LYS A 322 13.92 5.68 4.85
CA LYS A 322 14.33 6.25 6.14
C LYS A 322 14.80 7.71 6.08
N LYS A 323 15.17 8.23 4.90
CA LYS A 323 15.54 9.66 4.74
C LYS A 323 14.37 10.59 4.44
N HIS A 324 13.13 10.07 4.40
CA HIS A 324 11.93 10.88 4.10
C HIS A 324 12.13 11.75 2.84
N LYS A 325 12.66 11.13 1.76
CA LYS A 325 13.06 11.84 0.52
C LYS A 325 14.03 13.00 0.74
N GLU A 326 15.05 12.76 1.55
CA GLU A 326 16.11 13.70 1.90
C GLU A 326 15.67 14.88 2.77
N THR A 327 14.43 14.86 3.29
CA THR A 327 13.99 15.84 4.29
C THR A 327 14.35 15.43 5.71
N SER A 328 14.97 14.27 5.90
CA SER A 328 15.54 13.86 7.19
C SER A 328 16.85 13.10 7.03
N THR A 329 17.57 13.00 8.14
CA THR A 329 18.65 12.03 8.27
C THR A 329 18.10 10.60 8.33
N ILE A 330 18.99 9.60 8.17
CA ILE A 330 18.66 8.18 8.33
C ILE A 330 18.15 7.87 9.76
N LEU A 331 18.50 8.72 10.74
CA LEU A 331 18.04 8.66 12.13
C LEU A 331 16.71 9.41 12.34
N GLN A 332 15.99 9.75 11.26
CA GLN A 332 14.68 10.41 11.28
C GLN A 332 14.67 11.76 12.02
N SER A 333 15.80 12.49 12.00
CA SER A 333 15.84 13.88 12.42
C SER A 333 15.58 14.78 11.22
N GLU A 334 14.68 15.76 11.35
CA GLU A 334 14.36 16.71 10.29
C GLU A 334 15.60 17.45 9.81
N ASN A 335 15.72 17.62 8.49
CA ASN A 335 16.62 18.61 7.92
C ASN A 335 15.88 19.95 7.99
N ALA A 336 16.30 20.83 8.90
CA ALA A 336 15.60 22.08 9.19
C ALA A 336 15.32 22.94 7.94
N GLY A 337 14.15 23.58 7.89
CA GLY A 337 13.85 24.68 6.98
C GLY A 337 12.81 24.42 5.89
N LEU A 338 12.06 23.31 5.97
CA LEU A 338 11.04 22.96 4.96
C LEU A 338 9.67 23.49 5.37
N LYS A 339 9.22 24.54 4.68
CA LYS A 339 7.88 25.10 4.84
C LYS A 339 6.82 24.28 4.12
N TYR A 340 5.63 24.22 4.69
CA TYR A 340 4.47 23.61 4.03
C TYR A 340 4.17 24.30 2.69
N PRO A 341 3.98 23.54 1.60
CA PRO A 341 3.56 24.09 0.32
C PRO A 341 2.10 24.53 0.36
N SER A 342 1.71 25.39 -0.58
CA SER A 342 0.31 25.81 -0.76
C SER A 342 -0.58 24.70 -1.36
N GLY A 343 0.03 23.81 -2.16
CA GLY A 343 -0.59 22.69 -2.87
C GLY A 343 -0.51 21.35 -2.12
N GLU A 344 -0.09 20.29 -2.83
CA GLU A 344 0.06 18.94 -2.26
C GLU A 344 1.14 18.93 -1.18
N ILE A 345 0.82 18.33 -0.03
CA ILE A 345 1.77 18.08 1.05
C ILE A 345 2.15 16.61 0.93
N ASP A 346 3.42 16.34 0.64
CA ASP A 346 3.91 14.97 0.47
C ASP A 346 3.88 14.23 1.80
N LEU A 347 3.05 13.18 1.89
CA LEU A 347 2.88 12.36 3.09
C LEU A 347 4.21 11.88 3.67
N MET A 348 5.20 11.59 2.82
CA MET A 348 6.45 10.96 3.23
C MET A 348 7.57 11.96 3.57
N LYS A 349 7.30 13.26 3.55
CA LYS A 349 8.25 14.32 3.88
C LYS A 349 7.95 14.92 5.25
N TYR A 350 9.00 15.31 5.96
CA TYR A 350 8.88 16.18 7.14
C TYR A 350 8.87 17.65 6.71
N PHE A 351 8.09 18.45 7.43
CA PHE A 351 7.97 19.89 7.29
C PHE A 351 8.05 20.50 8.69
N ASP A 352 8.60 21.70 8.80
CA ASP A 352 8.85 22.35 10.10
C ASP A 352 7.56 22.45 10.94
N GLU A 353 7.61 22.01 12.20
CA GLU A 353 6.48 21.78 13.13
C GLU A 353 5.61 23.01 13.48
N VAL A 354 5.89 24.19 12.93
CA VAL A 354 5.23 25.45 13.34
C VAL A 354 3.73 25.47 12.98
N TYR A 355 3.26 24.57 12.09
CA TYR A 355 1.87 24.54 11.64
C TYR A 355 1.28 23.12 11.59
N ALA A 356 0.06 22.95 12.09
CA ALA A 356 -0.71 21.72 11.87
C ALA A 356 -1.18 21.70 10.40
N PRO A 357 -0.81 20.68 9.60
CA PRO A 357 -1.16 20.66 8.18
C PRO A 357 -2.68 20.56 7.98
N ASP A 358 -3.16 21.08 6.85
CA ASP A 358 -4.47 20.67 6.36
C ASP A 358 -4.36 19.22 5.88
N PHE A 359 -4.77 18.28 6.74
CA PHE A 359 -4.68 16.83 6.48
C PHE A 359 -5.31 16.41 5.15
N ARG A 360 -6.26 17.19 4.60
CA ARG A 360 -6.88 16.90 3.30
C ARG A 360 -5.90 17.08 2.14
N LYS A 361 -4.83 17.86 2.32
CA LYS A 361 -3.76 18.10 1.34
C LYS A 361 -2.57 17.15 1.50
N VAL A 362 -2.51 16.41 2.60
CA VAL A 362 -1.44 15.43 2.86
C VAL A 362 -1.71 14.18 2.06
N ILE A 363 -0.91 13.89 1.04
CA ILE A 363 -1.12 12.77 0.10
C ILE A 363 0.25 12.24 -0.34
N ALA A 364 0.37 10.94 -0.53
CA ALA A 364 1.56 10.31 -1.09
C ALA A 364 1.82 10.87 -2.50
N SER A 365 3.09 11.18 -2.80
CA SER A 365 3.47 11.70 -4.12
C SER A 365 3.08 10.74 -5.25
N GLU A 366 2.93 11.25 -6.47
CA GLU A 366 2.61 10.43 -7.64
C GLU A 366 3.60 9.26 -7.79
N LYS A 367 4.91 9.53 -7.64
CA LYS A 367 5.95 8.50 -7.69
C LYS A 367 5.73 7.37 -6.68
N ASP A 368 5.28 7.70 -5.46
CA ASP A 368 5.03 6.69 -4.44
C ASP A 368 3.74 5.91 -4.74
N VAL A 369 2.69 6.57 -5.22
CA VAL A 369 1.46 5.87 -5.61
C VAL A 369 1.73 4.92 -6.79
N LEU A 370 2.52 5.33 -7.77
CA LEU A 370 2.96 4.45 -8.86
C LEU A 370 3.80 3.27 -8.37
N SER A 371 4.54 3.43 -7.27
CA SER A 371 5.29 2.31 -6.69
C SER A 371 4.41 1.16 -6.23
N LEU A 372 3.16 1.41 -5.80
CA LEU A 372 2.20 0.35 -5.46
C LEU A 372 1.89 -0.54 -6.67
N ILE A 373 1.83 0.04 -7.87
CA ILE A 373 1.62 -0.70 -9.13
C ILE A 373 2.89 -1.45 -9.52
N TRP A 374 4.05 -0.82 -9.38
CA TRP A 374 5.33 -1.48 -9.66
C TRP A 374 5.55 -2.71 -8.77
N LEU A 375 5.16 -2.62 -7.49
CA LEU A 375 5.28 -3.71 -6.52
C LEU A 375 4.48 -4.97 -6.88
N THR A 376 3.52 -4.90 -7.81
CA THR A 376 2.81 -6.08 -8.33
C THR A 376 3.53 -6.75 -9.50
N LYS A 377 4.79 -6.40 -9.75
CA LYS A 377 5.65 -7.04 -10.75
C LYS A 377 5.61 -8.56 -10.62
N LEU A 378 5.40 -9.22 -11.76
CA LEU A 378 5.30 -10.68 -11.84
C LEU A 378 6.58 -11.27 -12.40
N GLU A 379 7.01 -12.40 -11.82
CA GLU A 379 7.95 -13.35 -12.40
C GLU A 379 7.17 -14.48 -13.11
N LEU A 380 7.49 -14.77 -14.36
CA LEU A 380 6.85 -15.74 -15.26
C LEU A 380 7.84 -16.89 -15.54
N LYS A 381 7.38 -18.13 -15.47
CA LYS A 381 8.18 -19.34 -15.72
C LYS A 381 7.44 -20.37 -16.52
#